data_AF-A0A367LT74-F1
#
_entry.id   AF-A0A367LT74-F1
#
_cell.length_a   1.000
_cell.length_b   1.000
_cell.length_c   1.000
_cell.angle_alpha   90.00
_cell.angle_beta   90.00
_cell.angle_gamma   90.00
#
_symmetry.space_group_name_H-M   'P 1'
#
loop_
_entity.id
_entity.type
_entity.pdbx_description
1 polymer ?
#
loop_
_entity_poly.entity_id
_entity_poly.type
_entity_poly.pdbx_seq_one_letter_code
_entity_poly.pdbx_strand_id
1 'polypeptide(L)' 'MGQTAEIVARRYGITREAQDAYALQSQQRMARAQADGLFADEIVPMTTRYAVEDKASGEKQVLDGVVDRDDCNRPD' A
#
# COMPACT_ATOMS: atom_id res chain seq x y z
N MET A 1 16.63 -9.72 3.29
CA MET A 1 16.38 -9.48 1.85
C MET A 1 16.66 -8.05 1.38
N GLY A 2 16.63 -7.02 2.24
CA GLY A 2 17.01 -5.65 1.82
C GLY A 2 18.48 -5.53 1.36
N GLN A 3 19.41 -6.12 2.11
CA GLN A 3 20.85 -6.09 1.77
C GLN A 3 21.18 -6.66 0.39
N THR A 4 20.49 -7.71 -0.06
CA THR A 4 20.70 -8.29 -1.39
C THR A 4 20.22 -7.35 -2.49
N ALA A 5 19.10 -6.64 -2.29
CA ALA A 5 18.61 -5.63 -3.22
C ALA A 5 19.57 -4.42 -3.31
N GLU A 6 20.13 -3.99 -2.18
CA GLU A 6 21.14 -2.91 -2.15
C GLU A 6 22.45 -3.30 -2.86
N ILE A 7 22.87 -4.57 -2.75
CA ILE A 7 24.02 -5.09 -3.49
C ILE A 7 23.73 -5.08 -5.00
N VAL A 8 22.54 -5.50 -5.43
CA VAL A 8 22.10 -5.45 -6.83
C VAL A 8 22.07 -4.00 -7.33
N ALA A 9 21.47 -3.09 -6.57
CA ALA A 9 21.40 -1.67 -6.92
C ALA A 9 22.80 -1.08 -7.13
N ARG A 10 23.75 -1.33 -6.20
CA ARG A 10 25.14 -0.90 -6.37
C ARG A 10 25.84 -1.55 -7.55
N ARG A 11 25.67 -2.86 -7.74
CA ARG A 11 26.33 -3.62 -8.81
C ARG A 11 25.92 -3.15 -10.20
N TYR A 12 24.66 -2.77 -10.38
CA TYR A 12 24.10 -2.35 -11.67
C TYR A 12 23.87 -0.84 -11.79
N GLY A 13 24.31 -0.04 -10.80
CA GLY A 13 24.20 1.42 -10.85
C GLY A 13 22.76 1.94 -10.81
N ILE A 14 21.85 1.24 -10.12
CA ILE A 14 20.46 1.69 -9.94
C ILE A 14 20.44 2.81 -8.90
N THR A 15 20.17 4.04 -9.34
CA THR A 15 20.19 5.21 -8.46
C THR A 15 19.02 5.21 -7.48
N ARG A 16 19.09 6.05 -6.45
CA ARG A 16 18.00 6.20 -5.48
C ARG A 16 16.75 6.81 -6.15
N GLU A 17 16.96 7.79 -7.02
CA GLU A 17 15.91 8.47 -7.75
C GLU A 17 15.15 7.51 -8.68
N ALA A 18 15.85 6.58 -9.33
CA ALA A 18 15.23 5.55 -10.16
C ALA A 18 14.35 4.58 -9.34
N GLN A 19 14.82 4.21 -8.14
CA GLN A 19 14.05 3.37 -7.21
C GLN A 19 12.79 4.09 -6.71
N ASP A 20 12.93 5.35 -6.30
CA ASP A 20 11.83 6.16 -5.79
C ASP A 20 10.79 6.45 -6.90
N ALA A 21 11.24 6.76 -8.12
CA ALA A 21 10.36 6.97 -9.27
C ALA A 21 9.55 5.72 -9.61
N TYR A 22 10.18 4.53 -9.55
CA TYR A 22 9.47 3.27 -9.76
C TYR A 22 8.45 3.00 -8.64
N ALA A 23 8.79 3.27 -7.38
CA ALA A 23 7.88 3.11 -6.26
C ALA A 23 6.64 4.01 -6.39
N LEU A 24 6.83 5.28 -6.75
CA LEU A 24 5.73 6.21 -7.02
C LEU A 24 4.85 5.73 -8.17
N GLN A 25 5.47 5.32 -9.29
CA GLN A 25 4.75 4.78 -10.43
C GLN A 25 3.92 3.54 -10.06
N SER A 26 4.46 2.67 -9.20
CA SER A 26 3.74 1.49 -8.71
C SER A 26 2.48 1.88 -7.94
N GLN A 27 2.57 2.85 -7.03
CA GLN A 27 1.42 3.35 -6.26
C GLN A 27 0.37 3.99 -7.17
N GLN A 28 0.80 4.83 -8.11
CA GLN A 28 -0.09 5.46 -9.10
C GLN A 28 -0.85 4.43 -9.95
N ARG A 29 -0.17 3.36 -10.40
CA ARG A 29 -0.81 2.27 -11.14
C ARG A 29 -1.83 1.53 -10.29
N MET A 30 -1.51 1.28 -9.02
CA MET A 30 -2.42 0.61 -8.09
C MET A 30 -3.68 1.47 -7.84
N ALA A 31 -3.53 2.77 -7.62
CA ALA A 31 -4.64 3.72 -7.49
C ALA A 31 -5.55 3.75 -8.71
N ARG A 32 -4.95 3.79 -9.90
CA ARG A 32 -5.72 3.72 -11.14
C ARG A 32 -6.47 2.40 -11.28
N ALA A 33 -5.81 1.27 -11.04
CA ALA A 33 -6.42 -0.05 -11.15
C ALA A 33 -7.57 -0.26 -10.14
N GLN A 34 -7.43 0.26 -8.92
CA GLN A 34 -8.52 0.29 -7.94
C GLN A 34 -9.69 1.16 -8.41
N ALA A 35 -9.43 2.37 -8.92
CA ALA A 35 -10.47 3.27 -9.43
C ALA A 35 -11.21 2.67 -10.65
N ASP A 36 -10.48 1.97 -11.51
CA ASP A 36 -10.99 1.26 -12.68
C ASP A 36 -11.69 -0.08 -12.32
N GLY A 37 -11.70 -0.48 -11.04
CA GLY A 37 -12.37 -1.69 -10.56
C GLY A 37 -11.68 -3.01 -10.95
N LEU A 38 -10.44 -2.97 -11.42
CA LEU A 38 -9.74 -4.13 -12.01
C LEU A 38 -9.47 -5.26 -11.01
N PHE A 39 -9.55 -4.99 -9.70
CA PHE A 39 -9.33 -5.98 -8.65
C PHE A 39 -10.61 -6.62 -8.11
N ALA A 40 -11.79 -6.18 -8.58
CA ALA A 40 -13.08 -6.68 -8.08
C ALA A 40 -13.28 -8.18 -8.31
N ASP A 41 -12.66 -8.74 -9.35
CA ASP A 41 -12.77 -10.16 -9.70
C ASP A 41 -11.83 -11.06 -8.89
N GLU A 42 -10.77 -10.51 -8.27
CA GLU A 42 -9.74 -11.29 -7.56
C GLU A 42 -9.72 -11.08 -6.04
N ILE A 43 -10.22 -9.94 -5.53
CA ILE A 43 -10.29 -9.67 -4.09
C ILE A 43 -11.62 -10.18 -3.51
N VAL A 44 -11.53 -11.10 -2.55
CA VAL A 44 -12.69 -11.57 -1.78
C VAL A 44 -12.89 -10.66 -0.55
N PRO A 45 -14.06 -9.99 -0.40
CA PRO A 45 -14.31 -9.13 0.75
C PRO A 45 -14.33 -9.91 2.06
N MET A 46 -13.70 -9.35 3.11
CA MET A 46 -13.65 -9.97 4.43
C MET A 46 -14.25 -9.05 5.49
N THR A 47 -15.21 -9.56 6.26
CA THR A 47 -15.74 -8.88 7.44
C THR A 47 -14.70 -8.93 8.57
N THR A 48 -14.42 -7.78 9.17
CA THR A 48 -13.42 -7.64 10.23
C THR A 48 -13.85 -6.60 11.27
N ARG A 49 -13.05 -6.49 12.33
CA ARG A 49 -13.16 -5.46 13.37
C ARG A 49 -11.92 -4.58 13.35
N TYR A 50 -12.12 -3.28 13.20
CA TYR A 50 -11.07 -2.26 13.22
C TYR A 50 -10.97 -1.64 14.61
N ALA A 51 -9.76 -1.51 15.13
CA ALA A 51 -9.51 -0.65 16.28
C ALA A 51 -9.13 0.74 15.77
N VAL A 52 -9.99 1.72 15.98
CA VAL A 52 -9.75 3.12 15.64
C VAL A 52 -9.30 3.84 16.90
N GLU A 53 -8.12 4.44 16.84
CA GLU A 53 -7.55 5.23 17.94
C GLU A 53 -7.58 6.71 17.57
N ASP A 54 -8.22 7.52 18.40
CA ASP A 54 -8.11 8.97 18.31
C ASP A 54 -6.70 9.38 18.78
N LYS A 55 -5.91 9.95 17.88
CA LYS A 55 -4.51 10.33 18.17
C LYS A 55 -4.37 11.47 19.17
N ALA A 56 -5.42 12.26 19.41
CA ALA A 56 -5.41 13.38 20.35
C ALA A 56 -5.87 12.95 21.76
N SER A 57 -6.88 12.09 21.87
CA SER A 57 -7.41 11.63 23.16
C SER A 57 -6.85 10.29 23.64
N GLY A 58 -6.31 9.47 22.73
CA GLY A 58 -5.87 8.09 23.00
C GLY A 58 -7.03 7.09 23.17
N GLU A 59 -8.27 7.53 22.95
CA GLU A 59 -9.45 6.67 23.05
C GLU A 59 -9.50 5.67 21.90
N LYS A 60 -9.80 4.41 22.22
CA LYS A 60 -9.89 3.31 21.25
C LYS A 60 -11.33 2.84 21.11
N GLN A 61 -11.83 2.82 19.89
CA GLN A 61 -13.15 2.29 19.55
C GLN A 61 -12.97 1.09 18.61
N VAL A 62 -13.77 0.04 18.82
CA VAL A 62 -13.79 -1.12 17.92
C VAL A 62 -15.00 -0.99 17.01
N LEU A 63 -14.76 -0.96 15.69
CA LEU A 63 -15.79 -0.84 14.67
C LEU A 63 -15.82 -2.10 13.82
N ASP A 64 -17.01 -2.62 13.53
CA ASP A 64 -17.18 -3.62 12.49
C ASP A 64 -17.05 -2.97 11.10
N GLY A 65 -16.45 -3.68 10.15
CA GLY A 65 -16.37 -3.22 8.77
C GLY A 65 -15.95 -4.34 7.81
N VAL A 66 -15.74 -3.98 6.55
CA VAL A 66 -15.37 -4.93 5.49
C VAL A 66 -14.11 -4.41 4.80
N VAL A 67 -13.09 -5.28 4.72
CA VAL A 67 -11.92 -5.06 3.88
C VAL A 67 -12.23 -5.65 2.51
N ASP A 68 -12.43 -4.79 1.51
CA ASP A 68 -12.74 -5.15 0.12
C ASP A 68 -11.73 -4.57 -0.89
N ARG A 69 -10.74 -3.82 -0.42
CA ARG A 69 -9.67 -3.20 -1.22
C ARG A 69 -8.41 -2.97 -0.37
N ASP A 70 -7.31 -2.60 -1.02
CA ASP A 70 -6.07 -2.20 -0.35
C ASP A 70 -6.15 -0.72 0.10
N ASP A 71 -5.96 -0.48 1.41
CA ASP A 71 -6.04 0.84 2.05
C ASP A 71 -4.67 1.55 2.17
N CYS A 72 -3.58 0.88 1.78
CA CYS A 72 -2.21 1.37 1.90
C CYS A 72 -1.74 2.18 0.69
N ASN A 73 -2.61 2.44 -0.28
CA ASN A 73 -2.28 3.18 -1.49
C ASN A 73 -1.85 4.62 -1.20
N ARG A 74 -0.70 5.05 -1.72
CA ARG A 74 -0.18 6.43 -1.58
C ARG A 74 0.34 6.91 -2.94
N PRO A 75 -0.56 7.34 -3.86
CA PRO A 75 -0.20 7.69 -5.23
C PRO A 75 0.41 9.09 -5.39
N ASP A 76 0.44 9.88 -4.31
CA ASP A 76 0.88 11.26 -4.20
C ASP A 76 2.12 11.45 -3.30
#